data_AF-A0A4P8PQD4-F1
#
_entry.id   AF-A0A4P8PQD4-F1
#
_cell.length_a   1.000
_cell.length_b   1.000
_cell.length_c   1.000
_cell.angle_alpha   90.00
_cell.angle_beta   90.00
_cell.angle_gamma   90.00
#
_symmetry.space_group_name_H-M   'P 1'
#
loop_
_entity.id
_entity.type
_entity.pdbx_description
1 polymer ?
#
loop_
_entity_poly.entity_id
_entity_poly.type
_entity_poly.pdbx_seq_one_letter_code
_entity_poly.pdbx_strand_id
1 'polypeptide(L)'
;MAVHGLVLGHGEGAIAEGTAEYSRYWAGDGTYYRTSSFAIGSPAFVVGSIAGSMIANSRAKHAAQRDGTLMWREHQQSQFLITNHRVWCHTAAKGWLSFHFNAVTEFHPDLYGWSLTLAFENAVPLRLAGPAAPALALWCGRGILGDRWDTDPRLAPLLA
;
A
#
# COMPACT_ATOMS: atom_id res chain seq x y z
N MET A 1 -8.05 24.43 1.56
CA MET A 1 -6.67 24.11 2.01
C MET A 1 -5.71 24.41 0.86
N ALA A 2 -4.56 25.03 1.13
CA ALA A 2 -3.55 25.25 0.10
C ALA A 2 -2.63 24.02 0.01
N VAL A 3 -2.39 23.51 -1.20
CA VAL A 3 -1.50 22.37 -1.44
C VAL A 3 -0.27 22.87 -2.20
N HIS A 4 0.92 22.51 -1.70
CA HIS A 4 2.18 22.92 -2.31
C HIS A 4 2.86 21.74 -3.00
N GLY A 5 3.41 21.96 -4.20
CA GLY A 5 4.19 20.97 -4.96
C GLY A 5 3.37 19.92 -5.74
N LEU A 6 2.17 19.57 -5.29
CA LEU A 6 1.27 18.66 -6.00
C LEU A 6 0.30 19.44 -6.91
N VAL A 7 0.25 19.07 -8.20
CA VAL A 7 -0.63 19.71 -9.18
C VAL A 7 -1.99 19.01 -9.17
N LEU A 8 -3.02 19.73 -8.77
CA LEU A 8 -4.41 19.26 -8.80
C LEU A 8 -5.03 19.48 -10.17
N GLY A 9 -5.94 18.59 -10.57
CA GLY A 9 -6.70 18.72 -11.81
C GLY A 9 -7.70 19.88 -11.77
N HIS A 10 -8.32 20.17 -12.91
CA HIS A 10 -9.38 21.17 -12.98
C HIS A 10 -10.56 20.79 -12.07
N GLY A 11 -11.00 21.71 -11.21
CA GLY A 11 -12.08 21.47 -10.24
C GLY A 11 -11.72 20.53 -9.08
N GLU A 12 -10.46 20.06 -9.01
CA GLU A 12 -10.01 19.20 -7.91
C GLU A 12 -9.60 20.06 -6.71
N GLY A 13 -10.31 19.88 -5.59
CA GLY A 13 -10.11 20.60 -4.35
C GLY A 13 -9.59 19.67 -3.26
N ALA A 14 -8.58 20.14 -2.52
CA ALA A 14 -8.03 19.44 -1.37
C ALA A 14 -8.97 19.53 -0.16
N ILE A 15 -9.25 18.38 0.45
CA ILE A 15 -10.20 18.22 1.57
C ILE A 15 -9.46 17.97 2.88
N ALA A 16 -8.56 16.98 2.91
CA ALA A 16 -7.85 16.57 4.11
C ALA A 16 -6.46 16.04 3.77
N GLU A 17 -5.51 16.23 4.68
CA GLU A 17 -4.16 15.67 4.59
C GLU A 17 -3.73 15.04 5.91
N GLY A 18 -2.74 14.17 5.86
CA GLY A 18 -2.20 13.52 7.05
C GLY A 18 -1.22 12.40 6.71
N THR A 19 -1.00 11.50 7.66
CA THR A 19 -0.14 10.33 7.50
C THR A 19 -0.88 9.04 7.81
N ALA A 20 -0.60 7.98 7.06
CA ALA A 20 -1.12 6.64 7.28
C ALA A 20 -0.10 5.58 6.90
N GLU A 21 -0.24 4.38 7.47
CA GLU A 21 0.52 3.21 7.04
C GLU A 21 -0.01 2.71 5.70
N TYR A 22 0.79 2.87 4.65
CA TYR A 22 0.49 2.46 3.29
C TYR A 22 0.98 1.02 3.04
N SER A 23 0.18 0.22 2.35
CA SER A 23 0.59 -1.10 1.85
C SER A 23 -0.19 -1.50 0.59
N ARG A 24 0.37 -2.42 -0.20
CA ARG A 24 -0.21 -2.96 -1.45
C ARG A 24 -0.32 -4.46 -1.43
N TYR A 25 -1.41 -5.01 -1.97
CA TYR A 25 -1.64 -6.46 -1.98
C TYR A 25 -1.24 -7.09 -3.31
N TRP A 26 -0.08 -7.75 -3.36
CA TRP A 26 0.42 -8.39 -4.58
C TRP A 26 1.35 -9.57 -4.27
N ALA A 27 1.48 -10.48 -5.24
CA ALA A 27 2.41 -11.61 -5.20
C ALA A 27 3.78 -11.13 -5.71
N GLY A 28 4.86 -11.43 -4.96
CA GLY A 28 6.22 -11.04 -5.31
C GLY A 28 6.62 -11.48 -6.72
N ASP A 29 7.50 -10.71 -7.36
CA ASP A 29 8.03 -11.00 -8.69
C ASP A 29 9.32 -11.85 -8.67
N GLY A 30 9.76 -12.29 -7.48
CA GLY A 30 11.00 -13.03 -7.31
C GLY A 30 12.26 -12.16 -7.40
N THR A 31 12.14 -10.84 -7.58
CA THR A 31 13.31 -9.95 -7.64
C THR A 31 13.70 -9.47 -6.25
N TYR A 32 14.78 -10.05 -5.75
CA TYR A 32 15.39 -9.68 -4.47
C TYR A 32 15.91 -8.23 -4.53
N TYR A 33 15.32 -7.31 -3.75
CA TYR A 33 16.01 -6.08 -3.37
C TYR A 33 17.17 -6.48 -2.45
N ARG A 34 18.36 -6.63 -3.05
CA ARG A 34 19.60 -6.85 -2.32
C ARG A 34 19.95 -5.56 -1.57
N THR A 35 19.49 -5.41 -0.33
CA THR A 35 20.21 -4.57 0.63
C THR A 35 21.59 -5.18 0.75
N SER A 36 22.57 -4.59 0.07
CA SER A 36 23.97 -4.92 0.20
C SER A 36 24.41 -4.53 1.61
N SER A 37 24.26 -5.44 2.57
CA SER A 37 25.09 -5.40 3.76
C SER A 37 26.52 -5.67 3.31
N PHE A 38 27.35 -4.63 3.40
CA PHE A 38 28.78 -4.68 3.14
C PHE A 38 29.40 -5.65 4.16
N ALA A 39 29.68 -6.89 3.74
CA ALA A 39 30.50 -7.81 4.51
C ALA A 39 31.98 -7.46 4.24
N ILE A 40 32.56 -6.67 5.15
CA ILE A 40 34.01 -6.47 5.25
C ILE A 40 34.57 -7.71 5.97
N GLY A 41 35.34 -8.55 5.27
CA GLY A 41 36.03 -9.70 5.86
C GLY A 41 36.71 -10.61 4.82
N SER A 42 37.99 -10.91 5.06
CA SER A 42 39.05 -11.40 4.14
C SER A 42 38.88 -12.80 3.50
N PRO A 43 39.45 -13.06 2.29
CA PRO A 43 39.39 -14.34 1.59
C PRO A 43 40.58 -15.25 1.95
N ALA A 44 40.35 -16.30 2.74
CA ALA A 44 41.32 -17.40 2.87
C ALA A 44 40.64 -18.69 3.35
N PHE A 45 40.28 -19.57 2.42
CA PHE A 45 40.64 -21.01 2.38
C PHE A 45 39.77 -21.71 1.34
N VAL A 46 40.40 -22.30 0.33
CA VAL A 46 39.82 -23.36 -0.51
C VAL A 46 40.55 -24.63 -0.14
N VAL A 47 39.82 -25.70 0.15
CA VAL A 47 40.05 -27.11 -0.27
C VAL A 47 39.12 -28.02 0.56
N GLY A 48 38.34 -28.88 -0.12
CA GLY A 48 37.88 -30.14 0.45
C GLY A 48 36.43 -30.52 0.19
N SER A 49 36.24 -31.54 -0.64
CA SER A 49 35.09 -32.45 -0.75
C SER A 49 33.79 -31.96 -1.42
N ILE A 50 33.46 -32.63 -2.52
CA ILE A 50 32.16 -32.64 -3.19
C ILE A 50 31.14 -33.25 -2.21
N ALA A 51 30.27 -32.42 -1.62
CA ALA A 51 28.96 -32.78 -1.10
C ALA A 51 28.17 -31.50 -0.77
N GLY A 52 27.26 -31.05 -1.64
CA GLY A 52 26.53 -29.82 -1.31
C GLY A 52 25.48 -29.28 -2.28
N SER A 53 24.97 -30.05 -3.25
CA SER A 53 24.04 -29.47 -4.25
C SER A 53 22.56 -29.78 -4.06
N MET A 54 22.13 -30.41 -2.95
CA MET A 54 20.70 -30.70 -2.72
C MET A 54 20.00 -29.80 -1.67
N ILE A 55 20.75 -29.09 -0.81
CA ILE A 55 20.14 -28.21 0.21
C ILE A 55 19.94 -26.77 -0.29
N ALA A 56 20.74 -26.31 -1.27
CA ALA A 56 20.60 -24.98 -1.85
C ALA A 56 19.35 -24.83 -2.74
N ASN A 57 18.96 -25.89 -3.45
CA ASN A 57 17.86 -25.82 -4.43
C ASN A 57 16.46 -25.83 -3.77
N SER A 58 16.28 -26.51 -2.64
CA SER A 58 14.99 -26.46 -1.92
C SER A 58 14.77 -25.12 -1.21
N ARG A 59 15.83 -24.46 -0.73
CA ARG A 59 15.75 -23.11 -0.17
C ARG A 59 15.41 -22.08 -1.23
N ALA A 60 15.97 -22.18 -2.43
CA ALA A 60 15.60 -21.33 -3.58
C ALA A 60 14.16 -21.58 -4.05
N LYS A 61 13.72 -22.85 -4.09
CA LYS A 61 12.34 -23.22 -4.47
C LYS A 61 11.31 -22.80 -3.41
N HIS A 62 11.62 -22.93 -2.12
CA HIS A 62 10.76 -22.46 -1.04
C HIS A 62 10.81 -20.93 -0.89
N ALA A 63 11.93 -20.28 -1.20
CA ALA A 63 11.98 -18.83 -1.32
C ALA A 63 11.10 -18.36 -2.47
N ALA A 64 11.18 -18.97 -3.66
CA ALA A 64 10.34 -18.65 -4.82
C ALA A 64 8.84 -18.94 -4.56
N GLN A 65 8.50 -20.03 -3.86
CA GLN A 65 7.12 -20.35 -3.46
C GLN A 65 6.59 -19.41 -2.38
N ARG A 66 7.43 -18.99 -1.42
CA ARG A 66 7.07 -17.97 -0.43
C ARG A 66 6.91 -16.60 -1.08
N ASP A 67 7.71 -16.30 -2.11
CA ASP A 67 7.66 -15.01 -2.80
C ASP A 67 6.42 -14.88 -3.71
N GLY A 68 5.92 -15.99 -4.26
CA GLY A 68 4.66 -16.01 -5.02
C GLY A 68 3.37 -15.90 -4.18
N THR A 69 3.47 -15.79 -2.85
CA THR A 69 2.28 -15.66 -1.99
C THR A 69 1.74 -14.23 -2.05
N LEU A 70 0.44 -14.11 -2.34
CA LEU A 70 -0.31 -12.86 -2.22
C LEU A 70 -0.28 -12.37 -0.77
N MET A 71 0.32 -11.21 -0.54
CA MET A 71 0.39 -10.61 0.78
C MET A 71 0.46 -9.08 0.69
N TRP A 72 0.18 -8.42 1.81
CA TRP A 72 0.44 -6.99 1.94
C TRP A 72 1.95 -6.74 1.94
N ARG A 73 2.39 -5.86 1.04
CA ARG A 73 3.79 -5.46 0.82
C ARG A 73 3.88 -3.93 0.74
N GLU A 74 5.09 -3.41 0.57
CA GLU A 74 5.38 -1.97 0.49
C GLU A 74 4.97 -1.17 1.73
N HIS A 75 4.97 -1.81 2.91
CA HIS A 75 4.63 -1.19 4.19
C HIS A 75 5.52 0.02 4.47
N GLN A 76 4.91 1.21 4.56
CA GLN A 76 5.62 2.44 4.88
C GLN A 76 4.66 3.50 5.46
N GLN A 77 5.16 4.38 6.32
CA GLN A 77 4.43 5.59 6.70
C GLN A 77 4.43 6.56 5.52
N SER A 78 3.24 6.89 5.01
CA SER A 78 3.06 7.74 3.84
C SER A 78 2.22 8.96 4.19
N GLN A 79 2.62 10.11 3.65
CA GLN A 79 1.73 11.27 3.60
C GLN A 79 0.61 10.96 2.62
N PHE A 80 -0.61 11.37 2.97
CA PHE A 80 -1.75 11.31 2.07
C PHE A 80 -2.39 12.68 1.93
N LEU A 81 -3.02 12.89 0.77
CA LEU A 81 -3.90 14.02 0.51
C LEU A 81 -5.19 13.50 -0.11
N ILE A 82 -6.32 13.79 0.52
CA ILE A 82 -7.65 13.49 0.01
C ILE A 82 -8.17 14.73 -0.72
N THR A 83 -8.70 14.51 -1.90
CA THR A 83 -9.40 15.51 -2.70
C THR A 83 -10.83 15.07 -2.94
N ASN A 84 -11.63 15.90 -3.59
CA ASN A 84 -12.96 15.50 -4.07
C ASN A 84 -12.90 14.43 -5.18
N HIS A 85 -11.75 14.13 -5.79
CA HIS A 85 -11.63 13.18 -6.92
C HIS A 85 -10.88 11.88 -6.59
N ARG A 86 -9.96 11.93 -5.63
CA ARG A 86 -8.97 10.88 -5.38
C ARG A 86 -8.30 11.02 -4.04
N VAL A 87 -7.66 9.94 -3.60
CA VAL A 87 -6.63 9.97 -2.58
C VAL A 87 -5.25 9.88 -3.22
N TRP A 88 -4.37 10.77 -2.81
CA TRP A 88 -2.96 10.78 -3.13
C TRP A 88 -2.16 10.16 -1.99
N CYS A 89 -1.13 9.39 -2.30
CA CYS A 89 -0.19 8.86 -1.31
C CYS A 89 1.24 9.09 -1.76
N HIS A 90 2.08 9.67 -0.90
CA HIS A 90 3.49 9.84 -1.17
C HIS A 90 4.27 8.60 -0.71
N THR A 91 4.91 7.92 -1.65
CA THR A 91 5.79 6.77 -1.37
C THR A 91 7.25 7.14 -1.57
N ALA A 92 8.15 6.54 -0.79
CA ALA A 92 9.58 6.79 -0.92
C ALA A 92 10.14 6.38 -2.30
N ALA A 93 9.58 5.33 -2.91
CA ALA A 93 10.10 4.77 -4.16
C ALA A 93 9.58 5.47 -5.43
N LYS A 94 8.32 5.96 -5.41
CA LYS A 94 7.63 6.46 -6.61
C LYS A 94 7.14 7.90 -6.49
N GLY A 95 7.33 8.54 -5.34
CA GLY A 95 6.75 9.84 -5.04
C GLY A 95 5.22 9.75 -4.90
N TRP A 96 4.51 10.76 -5.38
CA TRP A 96 3.06 10.85 -5.30
C TRP A 96 2.35 9.88 -6.25
N LEU A 97 1.59 8.97 -5.67
CA LEU A 97 0.69 8.05 -6.37
C LEU A 97 -0.75 8.54 -6.25
N SER A 98 -1.52 8.40 -7.33
CA SER A 98 -2.92 8.84 -7.45
C SER A 98 -3.87 7.65 -7.45
N PHE A 99 -4.89 7.67 -6.59
CA PHE A 99 -5.94 6.64 -6.54
C PHE A 99 -7.31 7.29 -6.69
N HIS A 100 -7.83 7.26 -7.90
CA HIS A 100 -9.11 7.87 -8.24
C HIS A 100 -10.30 7.08 -7.69
N PHE A 101 -11.29 7.80 -7.16
CA PHE A 101 -12.50 7.18 -6.62
C PHE A 101 -13.34 6.49 -7.70
N ASN A 102 -13.33 7.02 -8.94
CA ASN A 102 -14.04 6.40 -10.07
C ASN A 102 -13.42 5.08 -10.55
N ALA A 103 -12.19 4.77 -10.14
CA ALA A 103 -11.52 3.52 -10.46
C ALA A 103 -11.66 2.46 -9.36
N VAL A 104 -12.27 2.81 -8.22
CA VAL A 104 -12.49 1.90 -7.10
C VAL A 104 -13.61 0.94 -7.44
N THR A 105 -13.31 -0.36 -7.40
CA THR A 105 -14.29 -1.44 -7.60
C THR A 105 -14.76 -2.02 -6.26
N GLU A 106 -13.90 -1.98 -5.24
CA GLU A 106 -14.26 -2.44 -3.89
C GLU A 106 -13.79 -1.45 -2.82
N PHE A 107 -14.66 -1.23 -1.83
CA PHE A 107 -14.45 -0.30 -0.73
C PHE A 107 -14.63 -1.05 0.59
N HIS A 108 -13.56 -1.23 1.36
CA HIS A 108 -13.57 -2.01 2.60
C HIS A 108 -13.01 -1.18 3.75
N PRO A 109 -13.83 -0.29 4.37
CA PRO A 109 -13.46 0.35 5.62
C PRO A 109 -13.60 -0.63 6.77
N ASP A 110 -12.58 -0.73 7.60
CA ASP A 110 -12.57 -1.43 8.89
C ASP A 110 -12.26 -0.40 9.98
N LEU A 111 -13.32 0.19 10.53
CA LEU A 111 -13.21 1.26 11.52
C LEU A 111 -12.71 0.75 12.87
N TYR A 112 -12.98 -0.51 13.21
CA TYR A 112 -12.50 -1.13 14.45
C TYR A 112 -11.04 -1.55 14.35
N GLY A 113 -10.63 -2.08 13.19
CA GLY A 113 -9.24 -2.42 12.89
C GLY A 113 -8.39 -1.25 12.41
N TRP A 114 -8.95 -0.02 12.38
CA TRP A 114 -8.29 1.21 11.94
C TRP A 114 -7.62 1.07 10.57
N SER A 115 -8.35 0.55 9.58
CA SER A 115 -7.85 0.45 8.22
C SER A 115 -8.90 0.73 7.16
N LEU A 116 -8.45 1.19 6.00
CA LEU A 116 -9.24 1.32 4.80
C LEU A 116 -8.54 0.55 3.67
N THR A 117 -9.25 -0.38 3.04
CA THR A 117 -8.78 -1.07 1.83
C THR A 117 -9.61 -0.68 0.62
N LEU A 118 -8.95 -0.32 -0.48
CA LEU A 118 -9.55 -0.01 -1.78
C LEU A 118 -9.02 -0.98 -2.82
N ALA A 119 -9.91 -1.64 -3.56
CA ALA A 119 -9.55 -2.42 -4.74
C ALA A 119 -9.89 -1.66 -6.02
N PHE A 120 -9.17 -1.97 -7.10
CA PHE A 120 -9.29 -1.32 -8.39
C PHE A 120 -9.31 -2.40 -9.48
N GLU A 121 -9.92 -2.10 -10.62
CA GLU A 121 -9.95 -3.03 -11.76
C GLU A 121 -8.55 -3.28 -12.34
N ASN A 122 -7.78 -2.21 -12.52
CA ASN A 122 -6.50 -2.22 -13.24
C ASN A 122 -5.30 -1.91 -12.34
N ALA A 123 -5.44 -2.04 -11.02
CA ALA A 123 -4.35 -1.83 -10.07
C ALA A 123 -4.50 -2.74 -8.85
N VAL A 124 -3.36 -3.12 -8.26
CA VAL A 124 -3.34 -3.94 -7.05
C VAL A 124 -4.01 -3.20 -5.88
N PRO A 125 -4.66 -3.86 -4.92
CA PRO A 125 -5.35 -3.17 -3.82
C PRO A 125 -4.43 -2.25 -3.00
N LEU A 126 -4.99 -1.14 -2.54
CA LEU A 126 -4.40 -0.19 -1.60
C LEU A 126 -4.95 -0.44 -0.20
N ARG A 127 -4.10 -0.47 0.82
CA ARG A 127 -4.53 -0.36 2.21
C ARG A 127 -3.83 0.80 2.91
N LEU A 128 -4.63 1.59 3.61
CA LEU A 128 -4.20 2.69 4.48
C LEU A 128 -4.66 2.41 5.90
N ALA A 129 -3.73 2.27 6.83
CA ALA A 129 -4.02 1.92 8.22
C ALA A 129 -3.50 2.97 9.21
N GLY A 130 -4.05 2.92 10.43
CA GLY A 130 -3.67 3.78 11.55
C GLY A 130 -4.73 4.83 11.90
N PRO A 131 -4.37 5.79 12.76
CA PRO A 131 -5.32 6.75 13.35
C PRO A 131 -6.13 7.59 12.35
N ALA A 132 -5.62 7.76 11.14
CA ALA A 132 -6.33 8.49 10.08
C ALA A 132 -7.43 7.67 9.39
N ALA A 133 -7.53 6.36 9.63
CA ALA A 133 -8.43 5.46 8.91
C ALA A 133 -9.92 5.87 8.98
N PRO A 134 -10.48 6.33 10.12
CA PRO A 134 -11.85 6.85 10.15
C PRO A 134 -12.07 8.04 9.21
N ALA A 135 -11.15 9.00 9.20
CA ALA A 135 -11.23 10.16 8.30
C ALA A 135 -11.06 9.75 6.83
N LEU A 136 -10.13 8.84 6.54
CA LEU A 136 -9.94 8.26 5.22
C LEU A 136 -11.20 7.53 4.74
N ALA A 137 -11.82 6.70 5.60
CA ALA A 137 -13.05 5.97 5.29
C ALA A 137 -14.19 6.94 4.99
N LEU A 138 -14.35 8.00 5.79
CA LEU A 138 -15.36 9.03 5.58
C LEU A 138 -15.20 9.73 4.22
N TRP A 139 -14.03 10.30 3.95
CA TRP A 139 -13.84 11.13 2.77
C TRP A 139 -13.72 10.31 1.48
N CYS A 140 -13.06 9.16 1.52
CA CYS A 140 -13.07 8.23 0.39
C CYS A 140 -14.48 7.69 0.16
N GLY A 141 -15.22 7.34 1.22
CA GLY A 141 -16.61 6.89 1.13
C GLY A 141 -17.50 7.93 0.46
N ARG A 142 -17.41 9.19 0.87
CA ARG A 142 -18.11 10.30 0.22
C ARG A 142 -17.75 10.44 -1.26
N GLY A 143 -16.47 10.32 -1.60
CA GLY A 143 -16.00 10.41 -2.98
C GLY A 143 -16.39 9.22 -3.88
N ILE A 144 -16.47 8.01 -3.31
CA ILE A 144 -16.79 6.77 -4.03
C ILE A 144 -18.30 6.57 -4.16
N LEU A 145 -19.03 6.84 -3.08
CA LEU A 145 -20.47 6.57 -2.98
C LEU A 145 -21.32 7.77 -3.40
N GLY A 146 -20.75 8.98 -3.43
CA GLY A 146 -21.50 10.21 -3.68
C GLY A 146 -22.52 10.46 -2.58
N ASP A 147 -23.71 10.92 -2.93
CA ASP A 147 -24.75 11.32 -1.97
C ASP A 147 -25.23 10.20 -1.03
N ARG A 148 -25.00 8.93 -1.38
CA ARG A 148 -25.46 7.79 -0.58
C ARG A 148 -24.49 7.38 0.54
N TRP A 149 -23.38 8.10 0.73
CA TRP A 149 -22.30 7.72 1.65
C TRP A 149 -22.77 7.60 3.11
N ASP A 150 -23.73 8.43 3.53
CA ASP A 150 -24.28 8.48 4.88
C ASP A 150 -25.24 7.32 5.18
N THR A 151 -25.79 6.71 4.14
CA THR A 151 -26.62 5.49 4.25
C THR A 151 -25.81 4.20 4.21
N ASP A 152 -24.50 4.26 3.99
CA ASP A 152 -23.66 3.06 3.91
C ASP A 152 -23.44 2.46 5.31
N PRO A 153 -23.86 1.21 5.56
CA PRO A 153 -23.78 0.59 6.88
C PRO A 153 -22.33 0.44 7.37
N ARG A 154 -21.35 0.41 6.46
CA ARG A 154 -19.92 0.31 6.82
C ARG A 154 -19.38 1.62 7.40
N LEU A 155 -20.07 2.74 7.17
CA LEU A 155 -19.72 4.06 7.70
C LEU A 155 -20.62 4.48 8.86
N ALA A 156 -21.66 3.73 9.18
CA ALA A 156 -22.58 4.01 10.28
C ALA A 156 -21.88 4.31 11.63
N PRO A 157 -20.78 3.64 12.03
CA PRO A 157 -20.08 3.97 13.27
C PRO A 157 -19.47 5.38 13.33
N LEU A 158 -19.35 6.09 12.20
CA LEU A 158 -18.87 7.48 12.15
C LEU A 158 -19.98 8.51 12.31
N LEU A 159 -21.25 8.08 12.24
CA LEU A 159 -22.44 8.94 12.27
C LEU A 159 -23.18 8.90 13.60
N ALA A 160 -22.77 8.01 14.50
CA ALA A 160 -23.39 7.76 15.80
C ALA A 160 -22.88 8.71 16.89
#